data_AF-A0A449B9T0-F1
#
_entry.id   AF-A0A449B9T0-F1
#
_cell.length_a   1.000
_cell.length_b   1.000
_cell.length_c   1.000
_cell.angle_alpha   90.00
_cell.angle_beta   90.00
_cell.angle_gamma   90.00
#
_symmetry.space_group_name_H-M   'P 1'
#
loop_
_entity.id
_entity.type
_entity.pdbx_description
1 polymer ?
#
loop_
_entity_poly.entity_id
_entity_poly.type
_entity_poly.pdbx_seq_one_letter_code
_entity_poly.pdbx_strand_id
1 'polypeptide(L)'
;MGHQAAQKQKFSVAFKQYFLRLGQDLKQNPRKYLIRYSIFLGLFAGFLLLDQITKITIFKWNSSHTDGLYVSDHSSAVSWGIIGFRSVGHYGVTLFPQKNNAIVINTVQALSIVLCLVFLTAPLFCKKKTIFVFLAMVMAGAAGNMIDRFAFNGMVKDILYVPFLEKWRGRDAGTFNLADLFIVVGGFGSVLYYGINSILTYNNERKKHAQLQNSETKLSDKIYQHNNNTDVKTNQPIDKKDDSLLDKENNTTSDATVDNSETSN
;
A
#
# COMPACT_ATOMS: atom_id res chain seq x y z
N MET A 1 -4.14 5.58 37.01
CA MET A 1 -2.76 5.64 36.48
C MET A 1 -2.20 4.29 35.99
N GLY A 2 -2.58 3.13 36.56
CA GLY A 2 -2.04 1.81 36.13
C GLY A 2 -2.39 1.33 34.71
N HIS A 3 -3.57 1.68 34.17
CA HIS A 3 -4.00 1.20 32.84
C HIS A 3 -3.20 1.81 31.67
N GLN A 4 -2.78 3.08 31.80
CA GLN A 4 -1.96 3.75 30.78
C GLN A 4 -0.50 3.24 30.79
N ALA A 5 0.05 2.92 31.96
CA ALA A 5 1.39 2.35 32.08
C ALA A 5 1.46 0.94 31.46
N ALA A 6 0.45 0.10 31.71
CA ALA A 6 0.36 -1.24 31.13
C ALA A 6 0.21 -1.21 29.60
N GLN A 7 -0.55 -0.27 29.03
CA GLN A 7 -0.67 -0.10 27.58
C GLN A 7 0.65 0.35 26.93
N LYS A 8 1.34 1.32 27.53
CA LYS A 8 2.67 1.75 27.04
C LYS A 8 3.68 0.61 27.04
N GLN A 9 3.68 -0.21 28.08
CA GLN A 9 4.57 -1.37 28.19
C GLN A 9 4.28 -2.42 27.11
N LYS A 10 3.00 -2.77 26.90
CA LYS A 10 2.58 -3.70 25.84
C LYS A 10 3.00 -3.21 24.45
N PHE A 11 2.80 -1.91 24.18
CA PHE A 11 3.19 -1.30 22.91
C PHE A 11 4.71 -1.37 22.69
N SER A 12 5.51 -0.96 23.68
CA SER A 12 6.98 -0.98 23.60
C SER A 12 7.52 -2.39 23.33
N VAL A 13 6.99 -3.41 24.00
CA VAL A 13 7.38 -4.81 23.80
C VAL A 13 7.02 -5.28 22.39
N ALA A 14 5.80 -5.01 21.93
CA ALA A 14 5.36 -5.37 20.59
C ALA A 14 6.21 -4.68 19.50
N PHE A 15 6.52 -3.40 19.68
CA PHE A 15 7.37 -2.64 18.79
C PHE A 15 8.78 -3.24 18.73
N LYS A 16 9.42 -3.50 19.86
CA LYS A 16 10.75 -4.12 19.92
C LYS A 16 10.77 -5.49 19.23
N GLN A 17 9.76 -6.32 19.50
CA GLN A 17 9.63 -7.63 18.85
C GLN A 17 9.46 -7.52 17.34
N TYR A 18 8.71 -6.53 16.86
CA TYR A 18 8.54 -6.28 15.44
C TYR A 18 9.88 -5.96 14.75
N PHE A 19 10.66 -5.03 15.30
CA PHE A 19 11.97 -4.66 14.72
C PHE A 19 12.99 -5.82 14.78
N LEU A 20 12.97 -6.62 15.85
CA LEU A 20 13.81 -7.82 15.93
C LEU A 20 13.46 -8.83 14.83
N ARG A 21 12.17 -9.10 14.60
CA ARG A 21 11.70 -9.98 13.52
C ARG A 21 12.04 -9.42 12.15
N LEU A 22 11.91 -8.11 11.95
CA LEU A 22 12.28 -7.46 10.69
C LEU A 22 13.79 -7.61 10.42
N GLY A 23 14.63 -7.38 11.44
CA GLY A 23 16.08 -7.57 11.34
C GLY A 23 16.48 -9.02 11.04
N GLN A 24 15.78 -9.99 11.63
CA GLN A 24 15.97 -11.41 11.34
C GLN A 24 15.54 -11.76 9.90
N ASP A 25 14.36 -11.29 9.45
CA ASP A 25 13.88 -11.53 8.07
C ASP A 25 14.79 -10.88 7.03
N LEU A 26 15.36 -9.69 7.31
CA LEU A 26 16.36 -9.05 6.45
C LEU A 26 17.62 -9.91 6.28
N LYS A 27 18.11 -10.50 7.38
CA LYS A 27 19.29 -11.38 7.36
C LYS A 27 19.01 -12.71 6.65
N GLN A 28 17.81 -13.27 6.85
CA GLN A 28 17.43 -14.55 6.25
C GLN A 28 17.06 -14.42 4.76
N ASN A 29 16.46 -13.30 4.37
CA ASN A 29 15.91 -13.09 3.03
C ASN A 29 16.47 -11.84 2.32
N PRO A 30 17.80 -11.66 2.20
CA PRO A 30 18.38 -10.42 1.67
C PRO A 30 17.98 -10.15 0.20
N ARG A 31 17.91 -11.22 -0.63
CA ARG A 31 17.53 -11.11 -2.05
C ARG A 31 16.13 -10.53 -2.25
N LYS A 32 15.18 -10.91 -1.39
CA LYS A 32 13.80 -10.41 -1.41
C LYS A 32 13.75 -8.90 -1.20
N TYR A 33 14.52 -8.38 -0.25
CA TYR A 33 14.58 -6.94 0.02
C TYR A 33 15.33 -6.20 -1.07
N LEU A 34 16.44 -6.76 -1.58
CA LEU A 34 17.17 -6.19 -2.71
C LEU A 34 16.24 -5.98 -3.92
N ILE A 35 15.46 -6.99 -4.32
CA ILE A 35 14.51 -6.88 -5.43
C ILE A 35 13.46 -5.79 -5.17
N ARG A 36 12.93 -5.71 -3.95
CA ARG A 36 11.96 -4.66 -3.59
C ARG A 36 12.56 -3.26 -3.70
N TYR A 37 13.78 -3.08 -3.22
CA TYR A 37 14.52 -1.84 -3.35
C TYR A 37 14.81 -1.51 -4.82
N SER A 38 15.26 -2.47 -5.62
CA SER A 38 15.51 -2.26 -7.05
C SER A 38 14.25 -1.82 -7.80
N ILE A 39 13.10 -2.46 -7.53
CA ILE A 39 11.82 -2.07 -8.14
C ILE A 39 11.43 -0.65 -7.68
N PHE A 40 11.47 -0.38 -6.38
CA PHE A 40 11.06 0.90 -5.82
C PHE A 40 11.95 2.05 -6.32
N LEU A 41 13.27 1.87 -6.29
CA LEU A 41 14.23 2.87 -6.76
C LEU A 41 14.19 3.04 -8.29
N GLY A 42 13.93 1.97 -9.03
CA GLY A 42 13.71 2.04 -10.48
C GLY A 42 12.46 2.87 -10.83
N LEU A 43 11.35 2.66 -10.13
CA LEU A 43 10.14 3.47 -10.27
C LEU A 43 10.39 4.93 -9.89
N PHE A 44 11.04 5.17 -8.75
CA PHE A 44 11.42 6.51 -8.29
C PHE A 44 12.28 7.23 -9.33
N ALA A 45 13.33 6.60 -9.83
CA ALA A 45 14.21 7.17 -10.84
C ALA A 45 13.44 7.48 -12.13
N GLY A 46 12.57 6.56 -12.58
CA GLY A 46 11.73 6.77 -13.76
C GLY A 46 10.83 8.00 -13.65
N PHE A 47 10.10 8.14 -12.54
CA PHE A 47 9.25 9.32 -12.31
C PHE A 47 10.07 10.60 -12.13
N LEU A 48 11.19 10.55 -11.41
CA LEU A 48 12.06 11.71 -11.23
C LEU A 48 12.63 12.22 -12.56
N LEU A 49 13.10 11.29 -13.40
CA LEU A 49 13.58 11.63 -14.74
C LEU A 49 12.47 12.24 -15.58
N LEU A 50 11.25 11.69 -15.50
CA LEU A 50 10.11 12.23 -16.23
C LEU A 50 9.80 13.68 -15.82
N ASP A 51 9.80 14.01 -14.52
CA ASP A 51 9.64 15.39 -14.04
C ASP A 51 10.74 16.32 -14.58
N GLN A 52 12.00 15.94 -14.38
CA GLN A 52 13.15 16.77 -14.72
C GLN A 52 13.30 16.98 -16.23
N ILE A 53 13.12 15.94 -17.04
CA ILE A 53 13.14 16.05 -18.52
C ILE A 53 12.02 16.98 -18.98
N THR A 54 10.81 16.87 -18.43
CA THR A 54 9.69 17.72 -18.83
C THR A 54 9.97 19.19 -18.48
N LYS A 55 10.53 19.46 -17.30
CA LYS A 55 10.95 20.82 -16.89
C LYS A 55 12.06 21.37 -17.79
N ILE A 56 13.07 20.58 -18.13
CA ILE A 56 14.20 21.02 -18.97
C ILE A 56 13.73 21.32 -20.40
N THR A 57 12.82 20.52 -20.94
CA THR A 57 12.38 20.63 -22.34
C THR A 57 11.33 21.71 -22.56
N ILE A 58 10.43 21.92 -21.59
CA ILE A 58 9.27 22.82 -21.76
C ILE A 58 9.50 24.19 -21.14
N PHE A 59 10.25 24.28 -20.03
CA PHE A 59 10.43 25.56 -19.32
C PHE A 59 11.29 26.52 -20.13
N LYS A 60 10.72 27.69 -20.44
CA LYS A 60 11.41 28.80 -21.10
C LYS A 60 11.71 29.89 -20.09
N TRP A 61 12.96 30.33 -20.05
CA TRP A 61 13.40 31.44 -19.21
C TRP A 61 13.00 32.80 -19.80
N ASN A 62 12.77 33.78 -18.94
CA ASN A 62 12.74 35.18 -19.33
C ASN A 62 14.15 35.66 -19.75
N SER A 63 14.24 36.85 -20.35
CA SER A 63 15.52 37.40 -20.83
C SER A 63 16.59 37.50 -19.73
N SER A 64 16.18 37.79 -18.50
CA SER A 64 17.08 37.92 -17.33
C SER A 64 17.46 36.59 -16.68
N HIS A 65 16.92 35.45 -17.12
CA HIS A 65 17.12 34.12 -16.52
C HIS A 65 16.81 34.08 -15.01
N THR A 66 15.83 34.88 -14.57
CA THR A 66 15.41 34.97 -13.17
C THR A 66 14.06 34.32 -12.91
N ASP A 67 13.24 34.17 -13.95
CA ASP A 67 11.88 33.62 -13.85
C ASP A 67 11.50 32.96 -15.20
N GLY A 68 10.33 32.34 -15.26
CA GLY A 68 9.77 31.79 -16.48
C GLY A 68 9.23 32.88 -17.41
N LEU A 69 9.29 32.62 -18.73
CA LEU A 69 8.92 33.56 -19.79
C LEU A 69 7.50 34.11 -19.65
N TYR A 70 6.55 33.32 -19.11
CA TYR A 70 5.15 33.72 -18.96
C TYR A 70 4.99 34.94 -18.03
N VAL A 71 5.89 35.10 -17.06
CA VAL A 71 5.85 36.23 -16.12
C VAL A 71 6.12 37.55 -16.82
N SER A 72 7.02 37.56 -17.81
CA SER A 72 7.33 38.75 -18.62
C SER A 72 6.45 38.89 -19.86
N ASP A 73 5.96 37.78 -20.41
CA ASP A 73 5.17 37.74 -21.63
C ASP A 73 4.05 36.69 -21.50
N HIS A 74 2.85 37.15 -21.17
CA HIS A 74 1.69 36.29 -20.98
C HIS A 74 1.20 35.65 -22.29
N SER A 75 1.57 36.22 -23.45
CA SER A 75 1.23 35.65 -24.76
C SER A 75 2.01 34.38 -25.08
N SER A 76 3.08 34.09 -24.32
CA SER A 76 3.89 32.88 -24.47
C SER A 76 3.19 31.58 -24.03
N ALA A 77 2.02 31.67 -23.39
CA ALA A 77 1.25 30.50 -22.99
C ALA A 77 0.61 29.80 -24.20
N VAL A 78 0.78 28.48 -24.28
CA VAL A 78 0.17 27.63 -25.31
C VAL A 78 -0.96 26.83 -24.70
N SER A 79 -2.15 26.90 -25.29
CA SER A 79 -3.34 26.18 -24.83
C SER A 79 -3.80 25.14 -25.85
N TRP A 80 -3.99 23.89 -25.40
CA TRP A 80 -4.62 22.81 -26.17
C TRP A 80 -6.02 22.47 -25.63
N GLY A 81 -6.70 23.46 -25.05
CA GLY A 81 -8.03 23.30 -24.46
C GLY A 81 -7.99 22.78 -23.02
N ILE A 82 -7.73 21.49 -22.82
CA ILE A 82 -7.77 20.86 -21.49
C ILE A 82 -6.45 21.05 -20.75
N ILE A 83 -5.33 20.94 -21.47
CA ILE A 83 -3.97 21.17 -20.94
C ILE A 83 -3.36 22.36 -21.67
N GLY A 84 -2.58 23.15 -20.96
CA GLY A 84 -1.74 24.18 -21.54
C GLY A 84 -0.36 24.20 -20.91
N PHE A 85 0.55 24.87 -21.59
CA PHE A 85 1.93 25.06 -21.17
C PHE A 85 2.24 26.54 -20.99
N ARG A 86 2.81 26.89 -19.85
CA ARG A 86 3.33 28.23 -19.55
C ARG A 86 4.45 28.11 -18.54
N SER A 87 5.52 28.90 -18.69
CA SER A 87 6.70 28.78 -17.82
C SER A 87 6.64 29.80 -16.69
N VAL A 88 6.54 29.33 -15.44
CA VAL A 88 6.46 30.17 -14.24
C VAL A 88 7.43 29.66 -13.18
N GLY A 89 8.28 30.54 -12.65
CA GLY A 89 9.13 30.27 -11.50
C GLY A 89 8.36 30.44 -10.20
N HIS A 90 8.26 29.38 -9.40
CA HIS A 90 7.52 29.39 -8.15
C HIS A 90 8.45 29.25 -6.94
N TYR A 91 8.47 30.26 -6.06
CA TYR A 91 9.31 30.28 -4.86
C TYR A 91 8.60 29.80 -3.59
N GLY A 92 7.27 29.70 -3.63
CA GLY A 92 6.45 29.37 -2.47
C GLY A 92 6.12 27.87 -2.36
N VAL A 93 5.15 27.61 -1.49
CA VAL A 93 4.30 26.43 -1.54
C VAL A 93 2.86 26.89 -1.69
N THR A 94 2.00 26.07 -2.28
CA THR A 94 0.60 26.38 -2.57
C THR A 94 -0.19 26.91 -1.34
N LEU A 95 0.23 26.55 -0.12
CA LEU A 95 -0.40 26.99 1.15
C LEU A 95 0.23 28.27 1.75
N PHE A 96 1.45 28.63 1.37
CA PHE A 96 2.17 29.81 1.89
C PHE A 96 2.80 30.59 0.71
N PRO A 97 2.03 31.43 0.02
CA PRO A 97 2.42 32.09 -1.23
C PRO A 97 3.37 33.30 -1.04
N GLN A 98 4.17 33.32 0.03
CA GLN A 98 4.99 34.48 0.36
C GLN A 98 6.32 34.42 -0.41
N LYS A 99 6.44 35.20 -1.48
CA LYS A 99 7.70 35.39 -2.24
C LYS A 99 8.81 35.81 -1.26
N ASN A 100 9.94 35.10 -1.31
CA ASN A 100 11.20 35.42 -0.63
C ASN A 100 11.26 35.20 0.89
N ASN A 101 10.33 34.46 1.50
CA ASN A 101 10.56 34.03 2.88
C ASN A 101 11.49 32.82 2.92
N ALA A 102 12.79 33.06 3.14
CA ALA A 102 13.81 32.02 3.27
C ALA A 102 13.43 30.94 4.30
N ILE A 103 12.69 31.30 5.35
CA ILE A 103 12.20 30.35 6.36
C ILE A 103 11.23 29.36 5.72
N VAL A 104 10.30 29.82 4.88
CA VAL A 104 9.31 28.95 4.21
C VAL A 104 10.01 28.00 3.24
N ILE A 105 10.91 28.53 2.41
CA ILE A 105 11.68 27.74 1.44
C ILE A 105 12.49 26.64 2.16
N ASN A 106 13.27 27.02 3.17
CA ASN A 106 14.09 26.09 3.94
C ASN A 106 13.24 25.04 4.67
N THR A 107 12.08 25.43 5.21
CA THR A 107 11.17 24.52 5.90
C THR A 107 10.60 23.46 4.95
N VAL A 108 10.12 23.88 3.78
CA VAL A 108 9.56 22.98 2.77
C VAL A 108 10.64 22.03 2.23
N GLN A 109 11.85 22.53 2.10
CA GLN A 109 12.99 21.74 1.67
C GLN A 109 13.41 20.72 2.71
N ALA A 110 13.52 21.11 3.99
CA ALA A 110 13.77 20.19 5.09
C ALA A 110 12.69 19.10 5.17
N LEU A 111 11.41 19.48 5.02
CA LEU A 111 10.31 18.53 4.97
C LEU A 111 10.45 17.56 3.80
N SER A 112 10.84 18.04 2.61
CA SER A 112 11.05 17.21 1.42
C SER A 112 12.18 16.18 1.63
N ILE A 113 13.28 16.59 2.27
CA ILE A 113 14.39 15.69 2.63
C ILE A 113 13.90 14.61 3.61
N VAL A 114 13.20 15.01 4.68
CA VAL A 114 12.66 14.08 5.67
C VAL A 114 11.69 13.10 5.01
N LEU A 115 10.79 13.56 4.16
CA LEU A 115 9.86 12.70 3.42
C LEU A 115 10.62 11.70 2.52
N CYS A 116 11.65 12.14 1.80
CA CYS A 116 12.46 11.23 0.99
C CYS A 116 13.14 10.14 1.83
N LEU A 117 13.70 10.51 3.00
CA LEU A 117 14.32 9.55 3.92
C LEU A 117 13.30 8.56 4.48
N VAL A 118 12.10 9.02 4.85
CA VAL A 118 11.02 8.16 5.31
C VAL A 118 10.58 7.20 4.20
N PHE A 119 10.35 7.68 2.98
CA PHE A 119 9.92 6.82 1.87
C PHE A 119 11.00 5.85 1.40
N LEU A 120 12.28 6.15 1.60
CA LEU A 120 13.37 5.20 1.36
C LEU A 120 13.27 3.94 2.24
N THR A 121 12.58 4.02 3.38
CA THR A 121 12.29 2.86 4.24
C THR A 121 11.06 2.07 3.80
N ALA A 122 10.26 2.57 2.85
CA ALA A 122 9.00 1.94 2.45
C ALA A 122 9.13 0.48 1.98
N PRO A 123 10.18 0.07 1.22
CA PRO A 123 10.35 -1.34 0.81
C PRO A 123 10.52 -2.33 1.97
N LEU A 124 10.90 -1.84 3.17
CA LEU A 124 11.00 -2.66 4.38
C LEU A 124 9.62 -3.07 4.90
N PHE A 125 8.67 -2.15 4.86
CA PHE A 125 7.34 -2.32 5.48
C PHE A 125 6.27 -2.75 4.47
N CYS A 126 6.38 -2.31 3.23
CA CYS A 126 5.38 -2.53 2.20
C CYS A 126 5.66 -3.83 1.41
N LYS A 127 4.62 -4.65 1.24
CA LYS A 127 4.71 -5.93 0.51
C LYS A 127 4.06 -5.90 -0.88
N LYS A 128 3.18 -4.93 -1.14
CA LYS A 128 2.35 -4.89 -2.35
C LYS A 128 3.02 -4.02 -3.41
N LYS A 129 3.07 -4.49 -4.66
CA LYS A 129 3.73 -3.75 -5.74
C LYS A 129 3.00 -2.42 -6.06
N THR A 130 1.67 -2.40 -5.95
CA THR A 130 0.87 -1.19 -6.20
C THR A 130 1.24 -0.04 -5.27
N ILE A 131 1.49 -0.31 -3.98
CA ILE A 131 1.90 0.74 -3.05
C ILE A 131 3.32 1.24 -3.33
N PHE A 132 4.20 0.40 -3.90
CA PHE A 132 5.52 0.88 -4.35
C PHE A 132 5.39 1.95 -5.42
N VAL A 133 4.46 1.80 -6.37
CA VAL A 133 4.23 2.81 -7.42
C VAL A 133 3.81 4.13 -6.79
N PHE A 134 2.77 4.13 -5.95
CA PHE A 134 2.28 5.36 -5.35
C PHE A 134 3.31 6.05 -4.45
N LEU A 135 4.01 5.29 -3.60
CA LEU A 135 5.04 5.86 -2.72
C LEU A 135 6.27 6.35 -3.51
N ALA A 136 6.65 5.65 -4.60
CA ALA A 136 7.70 6.11 -5.49
C ALA A 136 7.32 7.41 -6.21
N MET A 137 6.05 7.56 -6.61
CA MET A 137 5.54 8.83 -7.18
C MET A 137 5.65 9.97 -6.16
N VAL A 138 5.20 9.78 -4.91
CA VAL A 138 5.30 10.83 -3.88
C VAL A 138 6.76 11.20 -3.63
N MET A 139 7.64 10.21 -3.48
CA MET A 139 9.07 10.45 -3.28
C MET A 139 9.71 11.15 -4.47
N ALA A 140 9.36 10.76 -5.71
CA ALA A 140 9.86 11.39 -6.93
C ALA A 140 9.38 12.83 -7.08
N GLY A 141 8.12 13.12 -6.76
CA GLY A 141 7.60 14.49 -6.79
C GLY A 141 8.23 15.38 -5.72
N ALA A 142 8.38 14.88 -4.48
CA ALA A 142 9.09 15.60 -3.44
C ALA A 142 10.56 15.87 -3.83
N ALA A 143 11.24 14.87 -4.39
CA ALA A 143 12.62 14.99 -4.83
C ALA A 143 12.77 15.92 -6.05
N GLY A 144 11.89 15.87 -7.04
CA GLY A 144 11.95 16.71 -8.24
C GLY A 144 11.82 18.19 -7.90
N ASN A 145 10.84 18.52 -7.07
CA ASN A 145 10.67 19.90 -6.57
C ASN A 145 11.78 20.32 -5.59
N MET A 146 12.45 19.37 -4.92
CA MET A 146 13.61 19.64 -4.07
C MET A 146 14.87 19.92 -4.91
N ILE A 147 15.10 19.17 -5.98
CA ILE A 147 16.23 19.37 -6.90
C ILE A 147 16.17 20.76 -7.53
N ASP A 148 14.99 21.17 -8.01
CA ASP A 148 14.83 22.52 -8.56
C ASP A 148 15.20 23.59 -7.53
N ARG A 149 14.72 23.47 -6.28
CA ARG A 149 15.03 24.44 -5.22
C ARG A 149 16.52 24.54 -4.93
N PHE A 150 17.23 23.41 -4.92
CA PHE A 150 18.69 23.41 -4.79
C PHE A 150 19.38 24.04 -6.00
N ALA A 151 18.90 23.78 -7.21
CA ALA A 151 19.53 24.23 -8.45
C ALA A 151 19.23 25.71 -8.78
N PHE A 152 18.07 26.23 -8.36
CA PHE A 152 17.54 27.53 -8.77
C PHE A 152 17.22 28.44 -7.58
N ASN A 153 18.04 28.41 -6.53
CA ASN A 153 17.95 29.31 -5.38
C ASN A 153 16.55 29.40 -4.74
N GLY A 154 15.94 28.24 -4.48
CA GLY A 154 14.62 28.13 -3.86
C GLY A 154 13.44 28.20 -4.84
N MET A 155 13.69 28.33 -6.14
CA MET A 155 12.65 28.32 -7.17
C MET A 155 12.33 26.90 -7.66
N VAL A 156 11.07 26.67 -8.00
CA VAL A 156 10.57 25.48 -8.69
C VAL A 156 10.04 25.87 -10.07
N LYS A 157 10.28 25.03 -11.07
CA LYS A 157 9.78 25.27 -12.44
C LYS A 157 8.37 24.70 -12.60
N ASP A 158 7.39 25.59 -12.73
CA ASP A 158 6.02 25.22 -13.08
C ASP A 158 5.78 25.43 -14.57
N ILE A 159 5.17 24.45 -15.22
CA ILE A 159 5.10 24.36 -16.68
C ILE A 159 3.71 24.02 -17.21
N LEU A 160 2.85 23.41 -16.40
CA LEU A 160 1.51 22.94 -16.79
C LEU A 160 0.44 23.81 -16.16
N TYR A 161 -0.62 24.08 -16.92
CA TYR A 161 -1.85 24.67 -16.40
C TYR A 161 -3.07 24.04 -17.07
N VAL A 162 -4.27 24.27 -16.51
CA VAL A 162 -5.54 23.71 -17.01
C VAL A 162 -6.41 24.84 -17.59
N PRO A 163 -6.27 25.20 -18.88
CA PRO A 163 -6.99 26.32 -19.48
C PRO A 163 -8.52 26.20 -19.37
N PHE A 164 -9.06 24.99 -19.53
CA PHE A 164 -10.50 24.73 -19.35
C PHE A 164 -10.98 25.15 -17.96
N LEU A 165 -10.21 24.83 -16.92
CA LEU A 165 -10.56 25.15 -15.54
C LEU A 165 -10.46 26.67 -15.27
N GLU A 166 -9.47 27.34 -15.86
CA GLU A 166 -9.33 28.81 -15.77
C GLU A 166 -10.50 29.52 -16.43
N LYS A 167 -10.90 29.08 -17.63
CA LYS A 167 -12.06 29.61 -18.34
C LYS A 167 -13.36 29.39 -17.59
N TRP A 168 -13.57 28.18 -17.06
CA TRP A 168 -14.77 27.85 -16.29
C TRP A 168 -14.86 28.65 -14.99
N ARG A 169 -13.72 28.87 -14.30
CA ARG A 169 -13.66 29.57 -13.02
C ARG A 169 -13.57 31.09 -13.15
N GLY A 170 -13.31 31.61 -14.35
CA GLY A 170 -13.06 33.03 -14.60
C GLY A 170 -11.81 33.59 -13.92
N ARG A 171 -10.88 32.73 -13.49
CA ARG A 171 -9.63 33.12 -12.80
C ARG A 171 -8.54 32.08 -12.97
N ASP A 172 -7.28 32.52 -12.90
CA ASP A 172 -6.11 31.64 -12.98
C ASP A 172 -6.17 30.52 -11.95
N ALA A 173 -5.96 29.28 -12.39
CA ALA A 173 -6.08 28.05 -11.61
C ALA A 173 -4.76 27.65 -10.94
N GLY A 174 -3.70 28.40 -11.22
CA GLY A 174 -2.33 28.08 -10.85
C GLY A 174 -1.62 27.32 -11.96
N THR A 175 -0.29 27.41 -11.95
CA THR A 175 0.60 26.55 -12.75
C THR A 175 1.14 25.48 -11.80
N PHE A 176 1.43 24.30 -12.33
CA PHE A 176 2.01 23.20 -11.58
C PHE A 176 3.00 22.45 -12.48
N ASN A 177 3.64 21.44 -11.91
CA ASN A 177 4.55 20.56 -12.65
C ASN A 177 4.19 19.08 -12.45
N LEU A 178 4.96 18.19 -13.08
CA LEU A 178 4.72 16.75 -12.93
C LEU A 178 5.01 16.25 -11.52
N ALA A 179 5.99 16.83 -10.82
CA ALA A 179 6.25 16.54 -9.42
C ALA A 179 5.01 16.80 -8.52
N ASP A 180 4.28 17.90 -8.71
CA ASP A 180 3.03 18.17 -7.98
C ASP A 180 1.96 17.12 -8.30
N LEU A 181 1.83 16.75 -9.59
CA LEU A 181 0.91 15.70 -10.02
C LEU A 181 1.27 14.35 -9.38
N PHE A 182 2.55 14.01 -9.28
CA PHE A 182 3.00 12.77 -8.65
C PHE A 182 2.73 12.74 -7.15
N ILE A 183 2.92 13.86 -6.44
CA ILE A 183 2.56 13.98 -5.02
C ILE A 183 1.07 13.77 -4.84
N VAL A 184 0.23 14.44 -5.64
CA VAL A 184 -1.24 14.33 -5.54
C VAL A 184 -1.72 12.93 -5.87
N VAL A 185 -1.33 12.38 -7.03
CA VAL A 185 -1.78 11.05 -7.48
C VAL A 185 -1.22 9.94 -6.58
N GLY A 186 0.06 10.05 -6.20
CA GLY A 186 0.69 9.07 -5.30
C GLY A 186 0.10 9.11 -3.89
N GLY A 187 -0.10 10.31 -3.33
CA GLY A 187 -0.67 10.49 -2.00
C GLY A 187 -2.13 10.02 -1.95
N PHE A 188 -2.97 10.53 -2.84
CA PHE A 188 -4.38 10.16 -2.92
C PHE A 188 -4.56 8.68 -3.29
N GLY A 189 -3.78 8.18 -4.26
CA GLY A 189 -3.80 6.77 -4.66
C GLY A 189 -3.43 5.83 -3.53
N SER A 190 -2.45 6.20 -2.69
CA SER A 190 -2.08 5.43 -1.49
C SER A 190 -3.23 5.37 -0.49
N VAL A 191 -3.87 6.50 -0.20
CA VAL A 191 -5.02 6.57 0.73
C VAL A 191 -6.18 5.73 0.22
N LEU A 192 -6.53 5.87 -1.07
CA LEU A 192 -7.62 5.12 -1.67
C LEU A 192 -7.35 3.61 -1.67
N TYR A 193 -6.12 3.20 -2.00
CA TYR A 193 -5.71 1.80 -1.97
C TYR A 193 -5.88 1.18 -0.58
N TYR A 194 -5.39 1.85 0.47
CA TYR A 194 -5.55 1.35 1.83
C TYR A 194 -6.99 1.41 2.32
N GLY A 195 -7.75 2.44 1.96
CA GLY A 195 -9.17 2.56 2.30
C GLY A 195 -9.99 1.42 1.72
N ILE A 196 -9.87 1.16 0.41
CA ILE A 196 -10.56 0.05 -0.26
C ILE A 196 -10.12 -1.30 0.34
N ASN A 197 -8.81 -1.52 0.50
CA ASN A 197 -8.32 -2.79 1.03
C ASN A 197 -8.79 -3.03 2.48
N SER A 198 -8.94 -1.99 3.28
CA SER A 198 -9.49 -2.09 4.65
C SER A 198 -10.97 -2.48 4.63
N ILE A 199 -11.78 -1.85 3.77
CA ILE A 199 -13.21 -2.17 3.62
C ILE A 199 -13.39 -3.62 3.12
N LEU A 200 -12.61 -4.03 2.11
CA LEU A 200 -12.67 -5.39 1.57
C LEU A 200 -12.26 -6.43 2.62
N THR A 201 -11.21 -6.15 3.40
CA THR A 201 -10.75 -7.05 4.47
C THR A 201 -11.82 -7.20 5.54
N TYR A 202 -12.40 -6.08 5.99
CA TYR A 202 -13.49 -6.07 6.98
C TYR A 202 -14.71 -6.88 6.51
N ASN A 203 -15.13 -6.69 5.26
CA ASN A 203 -16.28 -7.42 4.69
C ASN A 203 -15.99 -8.92 4.57
N ASN A 204 -14.77 -9.30 4.23
CA ASN A 204 -14.37 -10.71 4.12
C ASN A 204 -14.32 -11.39 5.50
N GLU A 205 -13.84 -10.69 6.52
CA GLU A 205 -13.86 -11.21 7.91
C GLU A 205 -15.29 -11.43 8.40
N ARG A 206 -16.20 -10.47 8.16
CA ARG A 206 -17.62 -10.64 8.49
C ARG A 206 -18.26 -11.85 7.80
N LYS A 207 -17.97 -12.04 6.51
CA LYS A 207 -18.47 -13.22 5.75
C LYS A 207 -17.92 -14.52 6.32
N LYS A 208 -16.64 -14.57 6.69
CA LYS A 208 -16.03 -15.76 7.31
C LYS A 208 -16.67 -16.09 8.66
N HIS A 209 -16.89 -15.09 9.52
CA HIS A 209 -17.56 -15.30 10.80
C HIS A 209 -19.01 -15.79 10.63
N ALA A 210 -19.76 -15.22 9.69
CA ALA A 210 -21.12 -15.69 9.39
C ALA A 210 -21.14 -17.13 8.83
N GLN A 211 -20.15 -17.51 8.01
CA GLN A 211 -20.02 -18.88 7.50
C GLN A 211 -19.64 -19.88 8.60
N LEU A 212 -18.73 -19.51 9.50
CA LEU A 212 -18.35 -20.34 10.64
C LEU A 212 -19.55 -20.59 11.56
N GLN A 213 -20.29 -19.53 11.92
CA GLN A 213 -21.51 -19.66 12.73
C GLN A 213 -22.56 -20.55 12.06
N ASN A 214 -22.85 -20.34 10.77
CA ASN A 214 -23.79 -21.19 10.03
C ASN A 214 -23.35 -22.67 9.96
N SER A 215 -22.04 -22.93 9.93
CA SER A 215 -21.51 -24.30 9.92
C SER A 215 -21.66 -24.97 11.29
N GLU A 216 -21.43 -24.22 12.38
CA GLU A 216 -21.64 -24.68 13.75
C GLU A 216 -23.12 -24.95 14.06
N THR A 217 -24.03 -24.10 13.58
CA THR A 217 -25.48 -24.31 13.73
C THR A 217 -25.91 -25.58 12.98
N LYS A 218 -25.51 -25.76 11.72
CA LYS A 218 -25.83 -26.96 10.94
C LYS A 218 -25.27 -28.26 11.53
N LEU A 219 -24.10 -28.19 12.17
CA LEU A 219 -23.51 -29.35 12.84
C LEU A 219 -24.30 -29.70 14.11
N SER A 220 -24.66 -28.70 14.92
CA SER A 220 -25.50 -28.88 16.10
C SER A 220 -26.86 -29.50 15.74
N ASP A 221 -27.53 -28.97 14.72
CA ASP A 221 -28.84 -29.48 14.27
C ASP A 221 -28.77 -30.96 13.83
N LYS A 222 -27.70 -31.35 13.14
CA LYS A 222 -27.46 -32.76 12.77
C LYS A 222 -27.27 -33.66 13.99
N ILE A 223 -26.56 -33.20 15.01
CA ILE A 223 -26.33 -33.96 16.25
C ILE A 223 -27.65 -34.15 17.02
N TYR A 224 -28.48 -33.11 17.12
CA TYR A 224 -29.81 -33.20 17.75
C TYR A 224 -30.74 -34.18 17.02
N GLN A 225 -30.76 -34.15 15.68
CA GLN A 225 -31.56 -35.10 14.90
C GLN A 225 -31.06 -36.54 15.00
N HIS A 226 -29.75 -36.75 15.10
CA HIS A 226 -29.17 -38.07 15.29
C HIS A 226 -29.56 -38.65 16.66
N ASN A 227 -29.43 -37.88 17.74
CA ASN A 227 -29.77 -38.36 19.08
C ASN A 227 -31.27 -38.68 19.24
N ASN A 228 -32.16 -37.83 18.70
CA ASN A 228 -33.61 -38.07 18.78
C ASN A 228 -34.08 -39.29 17.95
N ASN A 229 -33.32 -39.73 16.94
CA ASN A 229 -33.65 -40.95 16.18
C ASN A 229 -33.12 -42.24 16.84
N THR A 230 -32.15 -42.14 17.74
CA THR A 230 -31.57 -43.31 18.43
C THR A 230 -32.43 -43.73 19.64
N ASP A 231 -33.14 -42.79 20.28
CA ASP A 231 -34.02 -43.09 21.43
C ASP A 231 -35.38 -43.70 21.06
N VAL A 232 -35.73 -43.79 19.77
CA VAL A 232 -37.03 -44.34 19.32
C VAL A 232 -36.97 -45.86 19.04
N LYS A 233 -35.79 -46.50 19.06
CA LYS A 233 -35.64 -47.93 18.73
C LYS A 233 -35.49 -48.91 19.92
N THR A 234 -35.64 -48.46 21.17
CA THR A 234 -35.36 -49.31 22.35
C THR A 234 -36.57 -49.74 23.19
N ASN A 235 -37.80 -49.50 22.74
CA ASN A 235 -39.00 -50.04 23.38
C ASN A 235 -39.73 -51.03 22.47
N GLN A 236 -39.12 -52.19 22.23
CA GLN A 236 -39.89 -53.40 21.96
C GLN A 236 -39.89 -54.28 23.22
N PRO A 237 -41.05 -54.84 23.63
CA PRO A 237 -41.12 -55.69 24.81
C PRO A 237 -40.29 -56.95 24.60
N ILE A 238 -39.54 -57.31 25.63
CA ILE A 238 -38.80 -58.57 25.76
C ILE A 238 -39.82 -59.71 25.68
N ASP A 239 -39.81 -60.45 24.56
CA ASP A 239 -40.45 -61.76 24.50
C ASP A 239 -39.39 -62.80 24.88
N LYS A 240 -39.63 -63.48 26.01
CA LYS A 240 -38.81 -64.59 26.48
C LYS A 240 -39.08 -65.79 25.58
N LYS A 241 -38.05 -66.35 24.94
CA LYS A 241 -37.99 -67.81 24.72
C LYS A 241 -36.61 -68.32 24.28
N ASP A 242 -36.30 -69.46 24.89
CA ASP A 242 -35.43 -70.57 24.50
C ASP A 242 -33.91 -70.39 24.43
N ASP A 243 -33.30 -70.91 25.49
CA ASP A 243 -32.09 -71.74 25.46
C ASP A 243 -32.11 -72.71 24.25
N SER A 244 -31.00 -72.78 23.50
CA SER A 244 -30.28 -74.03 23.25
C SER A 244 -29.15 -73.89 22.22
N LEU A 245 -28.07 -74.66 22.46
CA LEU A 245 -27.00 -75.10 21.54
C LEU A 245 -25.86 -74.09 21.26
N LEU A 246 -24.68 -74.25 21.88
CA LEU A 246 -23.59 -75.23 21.63
C LEU A 246 -22.79 -74.99 20.33
N ASP A 247 -21.49 -74.75 20.57
CA ASP A 247 -20.30 -75.19 19.84
C ASP A 247 -20.06 -74.75 18.39
N LYS A 248 -18.97 -73.99 18.20
CA LYS A 248 -17.70 -74.44 17.54
C LYS A 248 -16.78 -73.21 17.34
N GLU A 249 -15.61 -73.15 17.95
CA GLU A 249 -14.36 -73.89 17.68
C GLU A 249 -13.53 -73.30 16.51
N ASN A 250 -12.44 -72.65 16.92
CA ASN A 250 -11.06 -72.61 16.39
C ASN A 250 -10.67 -72.13 14.97
N ASN A 251 -9.46 -71.56 15.01
CA ASN A 251 -8.33 -71.70 14.06
C ASN A 251 -8.29 -70.75 12.86
N THR A 252 -7.16 -70.17 12.42
CA THR A 252 -5.76 -69.98 12.90
C THR A 252 -5.02 -69.17 11.81
N THR A 253 -3.88 -68.54 12.16
CA THR A 253 -2.62 -68.38 11.36
C THR A 253 -2.68 -67.72 9.96
N SER A 254 -2.09 -66.53 9.77
CA SER A 254 -0.67 -66.22 9.50
C SER A 254 -0.23 -66.43 8.04
N ASP A 255 0.23 -65.34 7.40
CA ASP A 255 1.44 -65.23 6.54
C ASP A 255 1.42 -63.84 5.86
N ALA A 256 2.41 -62.96 6.05
CA ALA A 256 3.72 -62.92 5.38
C ALA A 256 3.57 -62.76 3.85
N THR A 257 3.88 -61.64 3.23
CA THR A 257 5.21 -61.25 2.69
C THR A 257 5.04 -59.92 1.91
N VAL A 258 5.86 -58.88 2.14
CA VAL A 258 7.05 -58.47 1.36
C VAL A 258 6.81 -58.36 -0.14
N ASP A 259 6.81 -57.12 -0.68
CA ASP A 259 7.54 -56.83 -1.93
C ASP A 259 8.00 -55.37 -2.02
N ASN A 260 9.15 -55.21 -2.68
CA ASN A 260 10.06 -54.08 -2.82
C ASN A 260 9.76 -53.19 -4.05
N SER A 261 10.63 -52.17 -4.19
CA SER A 261 11.08 -51.48 -5.42
C SER A 261 10.36 -50.17 -5.80
N GLU A 262 11.06 -49.03 -5.66
CA GLU A 262 11.91 -48.32 -6.66
C GLU A 262 11.06 -47.60 -7.73
N THR A 263 11.11 -46.28 -7.91
CA THR A 263 12.15 -45.50 -8.61
C THR A 263 11.64 -44.03 -8.64
N SER A 264 12.37 -43.02 -8.18
CA SER A 264 13.31 -42.17 -8.94
C SER A 264 12.87 -41.76 -10.36
N ASN A 265 12.32 -40.53 -10.46
CA ASN A 265 12.66 -39.51 -11.46
C ASN A 265 12.21 -38.13 -10.96
#